data_AF-B7GQ36-F1
#
_entry.id   AF-B7GQ36-F1
#
_cell.length_a   1.000
_cell.length_b   1.000
_cell.length_c   1.000
_cell.angle_alpha   90.00
_cell.angle_beta   90.00
_cell.angle_gamma   90.00
#
_symmetry.space_group_name_H-M   'P 1'
#
loop_
_entity.id
_entity.type
_entity.pdbx_description
1 polymer ?
#
loop_
_entity_poly.entity_id
_entity_poly.type
_entity_poly.pdbx_seq_one_letter_code
_entity_poly.pdbx_strand_id
1 'polypeptide(L)'
;MFRGRKQNGETITFFTPQSKMHPQGFYWVDITEEQAHVLSETDKALVVLRLKSRNILMVKWEVLKSYLTQECKRYNANEYNHWKLNIYTDHIKISGNNREIPAKVWHFNAEV
;
A
#
# COMPACT_ATOMS: atom_id res chain seq x y z
N MET A 1 -0.67 8.91 7.36
CA MET A 1 -1.60 7.86 7.81
C MET A 1 -2.67 8.53 8.64
N PHE A 2 -3.92 8.11 8.54
CA PHE A 2 -5.02 8.60 9.37
C PHE A 2 -5.65 7.42 10.11
N ARG A 3 -5.86 7.54 11.42
CA ARG A 3 -6.54 6.53 12.24
C ARG A 3 -7.75 7.19 12.91
N GLY A 4 -8.91 6.59 12.74
CA GLY A 4 -10.16 6.99 13.38
C GLY A 4 -10.69 5.87 14.27
N ARG A 5 -11.59 6.23 15.19
CA ARG A 5 -12.29 5.28 16.06
C ARG A 5 -13.79 5.53 15.97
N LYS A 6 -14.56 4.46 15.77
CA LYS A 6 -16.02 4.50 15.79
C LYS A 6 -16.55 4.57 17.23
N GLN A 7 -17.82 4.92 17.39
CA GLN A 7 -18.49 4.95 18.69
C GLN A 7 -18.46 3.58 19.41
N ASN A 8 -18.51 2.48 18.66
CA ASN A 8 -18.43 1.12 19.22
C ASN A 8 -16.99 0.69 19.57
N GLY A 9 -16.01 1.58 19.46
CA GLY A 9 -14.60 1.30 19.76
C GLY A 9 -13.78 0.75 18.59
N GLU A 10 -14.40 0.33 17.49
CA GLU A 10 -13.72 -0.19 16.28
C GLU A 10 -12.83 0.89 15.65
N THR A 11 -11.62 0.52 15.30
CA THR A 11 -10.61 1.37 14.68
C THR A 11 -10.61 1.22 13.16
N ILE A 12 -10.50 2.35 12.45
CA ILE A 12 -10.31 2.37 11.00
C ILE A 12 -9.03 3.15 10.70
N THR A 13 -8.15 2.57 9.90
CA THR A 13 -6.92 3.24 9.44
C THR A 13 -6.92 3.41 7.92
N PHE A 14 -6.65 4.63 7.46
CA PHE A 14 -6.34 4.94 6.06
C PHE A 14 -4.84 5.20 5.92
N PHE A 15 -4.17 4.35 5.15
CA PHE A 15 -2.77 4.55 4.80
C PHE A 15 -2.68 5.03 3.37
N THR A 16 -2.29 6.30 3.19
CA THR A 16 -2.36 6.98 1.90
C THR A 16 -0.97 7.38 1.37
N PRO A 17 -0.05 6.42 1.17
CA PRO A 17 1.31 6.77 0.77
C PRO A 17 1.32 7.33 -0.66
N GLN A 18 2.30 8.20 -0.92
CA GLN A 18 2.56 8.72 -2.26
C GLN A 18 3.53 7.79 -2.98
N SER A 19 3.11 7.24 -4.11
CA SER A 19 3.99 6.43 -4.95
C SER A 19 4.91 7.29 -5.82
N LYS A 20 6.01 6.69 -6.28
CA LYS A 20 6.96 7.26 -7.23
C LYS A 20 6.88 6.49 -8.55
N MET A 21 7.01 7.18 -9.69
CA MET A 21 7.07 6.51 -10.99
C MET A 21 8.48 5.93 -11.20
N HIS A 22 8.57 4.64 -11.51
CA HIS A 22 9.79 3.99 -11.93
C HIS A 22 10.03 4.20 -13.44
N PRO A 23 11.29 4.34 -13.91
CA PRO A 23 11.59 4.48 -15.34
C PRO A 23 11.07 3.33 -16.22
N GLN A 24 10.85 2.16 -15.64
CA GLN A 24 10.34 0.97 -16.35
C GLN A 24 8.80 0.96 -16.49
N GLY A 25 8.10 2.04 -16.14
CA GLY A 25 6.67 2.21 -16.43
C GLY A 25 5.70 1.71 -15.35
N PHE A 26 6.18 1.39 -14.15
CA PHE A 26 5.33 1.07 -12.99
C PHE A 26 5.53 2.09 -11.87
N TYR A 27 4.56 2.23 -10.97
CA TYR A 27 4.73 3.02 -9.75
C TYR A 27 5.30 2.16 -8.64
N TRP A 28 5.95 2.76 -7.65
CA TRP A 28 6.43 2.00 -6.49
C TRP A 28 6.31 2.79 -5.20
N VAL A 29 6.25 2.03 -4.11
CA VAL A 29 6.27 2.54 -2.74
C VAL A 29 6.83 1.47 -1.82
N ASP A 30 7.50 1.90 -0.76
CA ASP A 30 7.91 1.00 0.32
C ASP A 30 6.89 1.03 1.45
N ILE A 31 6.62 -0.13 2.04
CA ILE A 31 5.91 -0.27 3.31
C ILE A 31 6.93 -0.72 4.33
N THR A 32 7.22 0.13 5.31
CA THR A 32 8.14 -0.22 6.39
C THR A 32 7.50 -1.22 7.36
N GLU A 33 8.32 -1.96 8.09
CA GLU A 33 7.86 -2.89 9.12
C GLU A 33 7.01 -2.19 10.20
N GLU A 34 7.40 -0.98 10.60
CA GLU A 34 6.63 -0.16 11.54
C GLU A 34 5.25 0.22 10.99
N GLN A 35 5.17 0.61 9.71
CA GLN A 35 3.89 0.90 9.07
C GLN A 35 3.00 -0.33 8.98
N ALA A 36 3.58 -1.49 8.62
CA ALA A 36 2.87 -2.76 8.57
C ALA A 36 2.37 -3.22 9.95
N HIS A 37 3.14 -2.92 11.01
CA HIS A 37 2.76 -3.16 12.38
C HIS A 37 1.54 -2.32 12.77
N VAL A 38 1.60 -1.00 12.58
CA VAL A 38 0.47 -0.08 12.88
C VAL A 38 -0.79 -0.45 12.11
N LEU A 39 -0.66 -0.87 10.85
CA LEU A 39 -1.81 -1.34 10.05
C LEU A 39 -2.38 -2.67 10.54
N SER A 40 -1.57 -3.51 11.17
CA SER A 40 -2.00 -4.80 11.72
C SER A 40 -2.70 -4.71 13.07
N GLU A 41 -2.55 -3.59 13.78
CA GLU A 41 -3.21 -3.34 15.06
C GLU A 41 -4.62 -2.73 14.94
N THR A 42 -5.05 -2.40 13.72
CA THR A 42 -6.35 -1.77 13.48
C THR A 42 -7.37 -2.80 12.99
N ASP A 43 -8.63 -2.63 13.37
CA ASP A 43 -9.70 -3.57 13.01
C ASP A 43 -9.97 -3.55 11.50
N LYS A 44 -9.90 -2.35 10.88
CA LYS A 44 -10.08 -2.16 9.44
C LYS A 44 -9.01 -1.22 8.90
N ALA A 45 -8.24 -1.67 7.92
CA ALA A 45 -7.28 -0.81 7.23
C ALA A 45 -7.47 -0.82 5.72
N LEU A 46 -7.44 0.38 5.13
CA LEU A 46 -7.43 0.59 3.70
C LEU A 46 -6.12 1.27 3.29
N VAL A 47 -5.42 0.68 2.33
CA VAL A 47 -4.24 1.27 1.70
C VAL A 47 -4.69 1.96 0.41
N VAL A 48 -4.50 3.28 0.34
CA VAL A 48 -4.85 4.13 -0.80
C VAL A 48 -3.56 4.66 -1.43
N LEU A 49 -3.08 3.96 -2.44
CA LEU A 49 -1.86 4.29 -3.16
C LEU A 49 -2.14 5.47 -4.09
N ARG A 50 -1.52 6.62 -3.81
CA ARG A 50 -1.63 7.80 -4.68
C ARG A 50 -0.62 7.69 -5.80
N LEU A 51 -1.10 7.68 -7.04
CA LEU A 51 -0.31 7.62 -8.27
C LEU A 51 -0.26 9.00 -8.92
N LYS A 52 0.50 9.14 -10.02
CA LYS A 52 0.53 10.40 -10.79
C LYS A 52 -0.82 10.67 -11.47
N SER A 53 -1.07 11.93 -11.83
CA SER A 53 -2.24 12.35 -12.60
C SER A 53 -3.58 12.00 -11.92
N ARG A 54 -3.67 12.22 -10.60
CA ARG A 54 -4.90 11.98 -9.81
C ARG A 54 -5.42 10.54 -9.87
N ASN A 55 -4.56 9.59 -10.25
CA ASN A 55 -4.86 8.18 -10.20
C ASN A 55 -4.66 7.65 -8.78
N ILE A 56 -5.55 6.80 -8.31
CA ILE A 56 -5.44 6.12 -7.04
C ILE A 56 -5.71 4.63 -7.21
N LEU A 57 -5.06 3.81 -6.40
CA LEU A 57 -5.35 2.39 -6.30
C LEU A 57 -5.63 2.07 -4.84
N MET A 58 -6.74 1.38 -4.58
CA MET A 58 -7.14 1.00 -3.23
C MET A 58 -7.01 -0.49 -3.03
N VAL A 59 -6.40 -0.90 -1.93
CA VAL A 59 -6.32 -2.30 -1.52
C VAL A 59 -6.57 -2.41 -0.02
N LYS A 60 -7.37 -3.40 0.35
CA LYS A 60 -7.60 -3.78 1.74
C LYS A 60 -6.31 -4.27 2.37
N TRP A 61 -6.00 -3.82 3.57
CA TRP A 61 -4.78 -4.24 4.27
C TRP A 61 -4.78 -5.75 4.51
N GLU A 62 -5.93 -6.36 4.84
CA GLU A 62 -6.00 -7.80 5.07
C GLU A 62 -5.55 -8.62 3.85
N VAL A 63 -5.84 -8.11 2.64
CA VAL A 63 -5.41 -8.73 1.38
C VAL A 63 -3.91 -8.50 1.20
N LEU A 64 -3.47 -7.23 1.23
CA LEU A 64 -2.08 -6.86 0.97
C LEU A 64 -1.10 -7.54 1.94
N LYS A 65 -1.44 -7.59 3.23
CA LYS A 65 -0.62 -8.20 4.29
C LYS A 65 -0.24 -9.65 3.98
N SER A 66 -1.12 -10.42 3.36
CA SER A 66 -0.86 -11.83 3.01
C SER A 66 0.25 -12.03 1.95
N TYR A 67 0.69 -10.95 1.30
CA TYR A 67 1.77 -10.95 0.31
C TYR A 67 3.09 -10.38 0.87
N LEU A 68 3.07 -9.79 2.07
CA LEU A 68 4.24 -9.23 2.74
C LEU A 68 4.97 -10.31 3.55
N THR A 69 5.53 -11.32 2.88
CA THR A 69 6.21 -12.44 3.53
C THR A 69 7.60 -12.04 4.03
N GLN A 70 8.16 -12.76 5.02
CA GLN A 70 9.52 -12.50 5.51
C GLN A 70 10.57 -12.65 4.42
N GLU A 71 10.39 -13.59 3.49
CA GLU A 71 11.27 -13.80 2.33
C GLU A 71 11.27 -12.60 1.37
N CYS A 72 10.17 -11.85 1.30
CA CYS A 72 10.07 -10.64 0.47
C CYS A 72 10.55 -9.37 1.20
N LYS A 73 10.89 -9.48 2.49
CA LYS A 73 11.35 -8.35 3.30
C LYS A 73 12.76 -7.97 2.86
N ARG A 74 13.00 -6.66 2.75
CA ARG A 74 14.28 -6.07 2.36
C ARG A 74 14.78 -5.19 3.49
N TYR A 75 16.09 -4.97 3.50
CA TYR A 75 16.75 -4.02 4.38
C TYR A 75 17.50 -2.97 3.57
N ASN A 76 17.35 -1.69 3.94
CA ASN A 76 18.26 -0.63 3.52
C ASN A 76 18.42 0.39 4.67
N ALA A 77 19.46 1.22 4.63
CA ALA A 77 19.76 2.14 5.74
C ALA A 77 18.74 3.29 5.93
N ASN A 78 17.90 3.57 4.93
CA ASN A 78 16.94 4.66 4.98
C ASN A 78 15.57 4.19 5.51
N GLU A 79 15.09 3.06 5.02
CA GLU A 79 13.76 2.50 5.32
C GLU A 79 13.81 1.36 6.35
N TYR A 80 15.01 0.92 6.73
CA TYR A 80 15.26 -0.29 7.52
C TYR A 80 14.55 -1.50 6.88
N ASN A 81 13.83 -2.29 7.68
CA ASN A 81 13.02 -3.40 7.20
C ASN A 81 11.77 -2.88 6.48
N HIS A 82 11.62 -3.28 5.21
CA HIS A 82 10.49 -2.84 4.38
C HIS A 82 10.14 -3.88 3.31
N TRP A 83 8.97 -3.71 2.73
CA TRP A 83 8.54 -4.39 1.51
C TRP A 83 8.36 -3.38 0.39
N LYS A 84 8.92 -3.70 -0.78
CA LYS A 84 8.79 -2.86 -1.98
C LYS A 84 7.60 -3.31 -2.82
N LEU A 85 6.59 -2.45 -2.92
CA LEU A 85 5.43 -2.63 -3.77
C LEU A 85 5.71 -2.02 -5.14
N ASN A 86 5.59 -2.81 -6.19
CA ASN A 86 5.51 -2.35 -7.58
C ASN A 86 4.04 -2.36 -7.99
N ILE A 87 3.56 -1.25 -8.50
CA ILE A 87 2.14 -0.96 -8.72
C ILE A 87 1.95 -0.70 -10.21
N TYR A 88 1.21 -1.59 -10.85
CA TYR A 88 0.82 -1.53 -12.24
C TYR A 88 -0.65 -1.07 -12.33
N THR A 89 -1.14 -0.87 -13.54
CA THR A 89 -2.52 -0.39 -13.77
C THR A 89 -3.58 -1.44 -13.45
N ASP A 90 -3.20 -2.71 -13.43
CA ASP A 90 -4.04 -3.89 -13.32
C ASP A 90 -3.67 -4.83 -12.14
N HIS A 91 -2.50 -4.63 -11.52
CA HIS A 91 -2.05 -5.44 -10.39
C HIS A 91 -1.02 -4.74 -9.50
N ILE A 92 -0.81 -5.28 -8.30
CA ILE A 92 0.31 -4.96 -7.42
C ILE A 92 1.21 -6.20 -7.32
N LYS A 93 2.52 -5.99 -7.39
CA LYS A 93 3.54 -7.02 -7.18
C LYS A 93 4.46 -6.63 -6.02
N ILE A 94 4.59 -7.51 -5.04
CA ILE A 94 5.61 -7.35 -3.99
C ILE A 94 6.93 -7.88 -4.54
N SER A 95 7.99 -7.08 -4.43
CA SER A 95 9.30 -7.48 -4.94
C SER A 95 9.79 -8.75 -4.23
N GLY A 96 10.12 -9.80 -4.99
CA GLY A 96 10.49 -11.12 -4.45
C GLY A 96 9.32 -12.09 -4.27
N ASN A 97 8.07 -11.65 -4.49
CA ASN A 97 6.90 -12.50 -4.46
C ASN A 97 6.51 -12.93 -5.88
N ASN A 98 6.26 -14.22 -6.07
CA ASN A 98 5.80 -14.78 -7.35
C ASN A 98 4.28 -14.61 -7.55
N ARG A 99 3.55 -14.20 -6.51
CA ARG A 99 2.12 -13.92 -6.58
C ARG A 99 1.87 -12.43 -6.73
N GLU A 100 0.78 -12.11 -7.41
CA GLU A 100 0.35 -10.75 -7.70
C GLU A 100 -1.06 -10.51 -7.14
N ILE A 101 -1.34 -9.26 -6.77
CA ILE A 101 -2.63 -8.84 -6.24
C ILE A 101 -3.37 -8.15 -7.39
N PRO A 102 -4.45 -8.73 -7.94
CA PRO A 102 -5.28 -8.04 -8.91
C PRO A 102 -5.79 -6.73 -8.34
N ALA A 103 -5.69 -5.66 -9.11
CA ALA A 103 -6.07 -4.34 -8.66
C ALA A 103 -6.62 -3.49 -9.81
N LYS A 104 -7.31 -2.40 -9.47
CA LYS A 104 -7.85 -1.47 -10.44
C LYS A 104 -7.47 -0.06 -10.07
N VAL A 105 -6.93 0.67 -11.04
CA VAL A 105 -6.69 2.10 -10.94
C VAL A 105 -8.00 2.86 -11.12
N TRP A 106 -8.22 3.85 -10.26
CA TRP A 106 -9.32 4.79 -10.31
C TRP A 106 -8.76 6.16 -10.62
N HIS A 107 -9.28 6.80 -11.66
CA HIS A 107 -8.94 8.18 -11.97
C HIS A 107 -9.91 9.11 -11.26
N PHE A 108 -9.39 10.05 -10.46
CA PHE A 108 -10.22 11.04 -9.79
C PHE A 108 -10.41 12.28 -10.68
N ASN A 109 -11.61 12.40 -11.27
CA ASN A 109 -12.06 13.63 -11.91
C ASN A 109 -12.48 14.62 -10.81
N ALA A 110 -11.61 15.57 -10.49
CA ALA A 110 -12.06 16.77 -9.79
C ALA A 110 -12.65 17.69 -10.86
N GLU A 111 -13.97 17.67 -11.02
CA GLU A 111 -14.68 18.85 -11.52
C GLU A 111 -14.49 19.92 -10.44
N VAL A 112 -13.82 21.01 -10.82
CA VAL A 112 -13.62 22.20 -9.97
C VAL A 112 -14.65 23.23 -10.36
#